data_AF-A0A4Y8L5D1-F1
#
_entry.id   AF-A0A4Y8L5D1-F1
#
_cell.length_a   1.000
_cell.length_b   1.000
_cell.length_c   1.000
_cell.angle_alpha   90.00
_cell.angle_beta   90.00
_cell.angle_gamma   90.00
#
_symmetry.space_group_name_H-M   'P 1'
#
loop_
_entity.id
_entity.type
_entity.pdbx_description
1 polymer ?
#
loop_
_entity_poly.entity_id
_entity_poly.type
_entity_poly.pdbx_seq_one_letter_code
_entity_poly.pdbx_strand_id
1 'polypeptide(L)'
;MLNDTNKKNPFKVPENYFENFNLEMMDKLPEKNKQVKKIPLWKTITKWSAAAAILAAVSLVGINYNESSQKKAIEQEEKTAALENDYYQFIEDEATLLAYKDSFYE
;
A
#
# COMPACT_ATOMS: atom_id res chain seq x y z
N MET A 1 0.10 -46.84 -78.15
CA MET A 1 1.34 -47.11 -77.39
C MET A 1 1.09 -46.70 -75.95
N LEU A 2 0.68 -47.63 -75.08
CA LEU A 2 0.24 -47.37 -73.71
C LEU A 2 0.68 -48.52 -72.78
N ASN A 3 1.95 -48.90 -72.85
CA ASN A 3 2.41 -50.16 -72.26
C ASN A 3 3.35 -50.04 -71.05
N ASP A 4 3.71 -48.85 -70.57
CA ASP A 4 4.71 -48.73 -69.49
C ASP A 4 4.25 -47.85 -68.33
N THR A 5 3.01 -48.02 -67.86
CA THR A 5 2.66 -47.61 -66.49
C THR A 5 3.27 -48.62 -65.52
N ASN A 6 4.54 -48.41 -65.23
CA ASN A 6 5.32 -49.15 -64.24
C ASN A 6 4.49 -49.28 -62.95
N LYS A 7 3.95 -50.47 -62.72
CA LYS A 7 3.04 -50.86 -61.62
C LYS A 7 3.75 -50.90 -60.26
N LYS A 8 4.75 -50.04 -60.07
CA LYS A 8 5.49 -49.88 -58.82
C LYS A 8 4.86 -48.72 -58.08
N ASN A 9 4.05 -49.04 -57.08
CA ASN A 9 3.48 -48.05 -56.18
C ASN A 9 4.61 -47.15 -55.63
N PRO A 10 4.63 -45.84 -55.95
CA PRO A 10 5.68 -44.93 -55.51
C PRO A 10 5.63 -44.67 -54.00
N PHE A 11 4.53 -45.05 -53.35
CA PHE A 11 4.35 -44.97 -51.90
C PHE A 11 4.61 -46.33 -51.27
N LYS A 12 5.90 -46.65 -51.06
CA LYS A 12 6.29 -47.82 -50.25
C LYS A 12 6.86 -47.34 -48.92
N VAL A 13 6.26 -47.80 -47.83
CA VAL A 13 6.77 -47.52 -46.49
C VAL A 13 8.04 -48.35 -46.21
N PRO A 14 8.96 -47.85 -45.38
CA PRO A 14 10.08 -48.63 -44.88
C PRO A 14 9.61 -49.90 -44.16
N GLU A 15 10.48 -50.92 -44.16
CA GLU A 15 10.26 -52.15 -43.41
C GLU A 15 10.13 -51.83 -41.91
N ASN A 16 9.14 -52.42 -41.25
CA ASN A 16 8.82 -52.24 -39.82
C ASN A 16 8.44 -50.81 -39.38
N TYR A 17 8.11 -49.90 -40.31
CA TYR A 17 7.65 -48.53 -39.98
C TYR A 17 6.44 -48.53 -39.01
N PHE A 18 5.38 -49.26 -39.36
CA PHE A 18 4.15 -49.28 -38.55
C PHE A 18 4.32 -50.06 -37.23
N GLU A 19 5.24 -51.02 -37.19
CA GLU A 19 5.54 -51.80 -35.98
C GLU A 19 6.19 -50.91 -34.92
N ASN A 20 7.14 -50.06 -35.32
CA ASN A 20 7.86 -49.16 -34.41
C ASN A 20 7.17 -47.81 -34.20
N PHE A 21 6.21 -47.42 -35.05
CA PHE A 21 5.54 -46.12 -35.00
C PHE A 21 4.92 -45.81 -33.62
N ASN A 22 4.24 -46.77 -33.00
CA ASN A 22 3.61 -46.55 -31.71
C ASN A 22 4.64 -46.31 -30.59
N LEU A 23 5.79 -46.98 -30.65
CA LEU A 23 6.89 -46.81 -29.70
C LEU A 23 7.51 -45.43 -29.88
N GLU A 24 7.83 -45.05 -31.11
CA GLU A 24 8.38 -43.73 -31.43
C GLU A 24 7.40 -42.59 -31.10
N MET A 25 6.11 -42.80 -31.29
CA MET A 25 5.07 -41.82 -30.94
C MET A 25 5.03 -41.59 -29.44
N MET A 26 5.03 -42.66 -28.63
CA MET A 26 4.92 -42.56 -27.18
C MET A 26 6.18 -41.93 -26.57
N ASP A 27 7.35 -42.23 -27.12
CA ASP A 27 8.64 -41.66 -26.71
C ASP A 27 8.75 -40.16 -27.03
N LYS A 28 8.06 -39.70 -28.07
CA LYS A 28 7.99 -38.28 -28.45
C LYS A 28 6.97 -37.48 -27.64
N LEU A 29 6.15 -38.10 -26.80
CA LEU A 29 5.18 -37.37 -25.97
C LEU A 29 5.89 -36.70 -24.79
N PRO A 30 5.62 -35.41 -24.52
CA PRO A 30 6.16 -34.75 -23.34
C PRO A 30 5.62 -35.41 -22.08
N GLU A 31 6.49 -35.60 -21.08
CA GLU A 31 6.10 -36.14 -19.77
C GLU A 31 4.90 -35.36 -19.21
N LYS A 32 3.82 -36.08 -18.88
CA LYS A 32 2.52 -35.50 -18.46
C LYS A 32 2.58 -34.73 -17.14
N ASN A 33 3.72 -34.74 -16.46
CA ASN A 33 3.94 -34.11 -15.16
C ASN A 33 4.77 -32.82 -15.29
N LYS A 34 4.31 -31.86 -16.11
CA LYS A 34 4.81 -30.48 -15.97
C LYS A 34 4.35 -29.95 -14.61
N GLN A 35 5.24 -30.06 -13.63
CA GLN A 35 5.02 -29.51 -12.30
C GLN A 35 4.71 -28.02 -12.45
N VAL A 36 3.48 -27.62 -12.13
CA VAL A 36 3.06 -26.22 -12.16
C VAL A 36 3.92 -25.47 -11.16
N LYS A 37 4.86 -24.66 -11.66
CA LYS A 37 5.79 -23.88 -10.85
C LYS A 37 5.00 -22.88 -10.02
N LYS A 38 4.73 -23.20 -8.75
CA LYS A 38 4.11 -22.27 -7.80
C LYS A 38 5.10 -21.13 -7.52
N ILE A 39 4.81 -19.94 -8.02
CA ILE A 39 5.65 -18.76 -7.80
C ILE A 39 5.15 -18.08 -6.50
N PRO A 40 5.97 -17.97 -5.45
CA PRO A 40 5.56 -17.32 -4.21
C PRO A 40 5.54 -15.79 -4.38
N LEU A 41 4.34 -15.20 -4.30
CA LEU A 41 4.10 -13.74 -4.45
C LEU A 41 4.82 -12.91 -3.37
N TRP A 42 5.09 -13.48 -2.19
CA TRP A 42 5.78 -12.81 -1.09
C TRP A 42 7.20 -12.35 -1.44
N LYS A 43 7.86 -12.96 -2.42
CA LYS A 43 9.24 -12.61 -2.81
C LYS A 43 9.37 -11.21 -3.39
N THR A 44 8.32 -10.67 -4.01
CA THR A 44 8.38 -9.32 -4.59
C THR A 44 8.15 -8.22 -3.55
N ILE A 45 7.34 -8.51 -2.53
CA ILE A 45 6.96 -7.54 -1.48
C ILE A 45 8.13 -7.27 -0.50
N THR A 46 9.02 -8.25 -0.28
CA THR A 46 10.19 -8.09 0.61
C THR A 46 11.07 -6.88 0.27
N LYS A 47 11.18 -6.51 -1.00
CA LYS A 47 12.02 -5.39 -1.45
C LYS A 47 11.49 -4.01 -1.04
N TRP A 48 10.17 -3.89 -0.85
CA TRP A 48 9.50 -2.61 -0.57
C TRP A 48 8.92 -2.54 0.85
N SER A 49 8.88 -3.67 1.56
CA SER A 49 8.33 -3.77 2.91
C SER A 49 8.98 -2.81 3.90
N ALA A 50 10.32 -2.66 3.85
CA ALA A 50 11.03 -1.72 4.72
C ALA A 50 10.64 -0.26 4.44
N ALA A 51 10.55 0.14 3.16
CA ALA A 51 10.13 1.48 2.78
C ALA A 51 8.68 1.77 3.20
N ALA A 52 7.77 0.81 3.01
CA ALA A 52 6.38 0.93 3.43
C ALA A 52 6.25 1.07 4.96
N ALA A 53 7.04 0.33 5.74
CA ALA A 53 7.05 0.43 7.20
C ALA A 53 7.51 1.81 7.68
N ILE A 54 8.56 2.37 7.06
CA ILE A 54 9.06 3.71 7.38
C ILE A 54 8.01 4.76 7.04
N LEU A 55 7.38 4.68 5.86
CA LEU A 55 6.33 5.62 5.46
C LEU A 55 5.12 5.56 6.40
N ALA A 56 4.70 4.37 6.81
CA ALA A 56 3.62 4.20 7.77
C ALA A 56 3.98 4.80 9.14
N ALA A 57 5.19 4.56 9.64
CA ALA A 57 5.65 5.10 10.91
C ALA A 57 5.73 6.64 10.88
N VAL A 58 6.31 7.22 9.81
CA VAL A 58 6.40 8.68 9.65
C VAL A 58 5.02 9.32 9.49
N SER A 59 4.12 8.68 8.74
CA SER A 59 2.75 9.17 8.56
C SER A 59 1.99 9.20 9.89
N LEU A 60 2.07 8.12 10.69
CA LEU A 60 1.44 8.07 12.01
C LEU A 60 2.01 9.13 12.94
N VAL A 61 3.33 9.29 13.01
CA VAL A 61 3.96 10.32 13.84
C VAL A 61 3.56 11.72 13.38
N GLY A 62 3.59 11.99 12.07
CA GLY A 62 3.26 13.30 11.50
C GLY A 62 1.81 13.72 11.76
N ILE A 63 0.85 12.79 11.64
CA ILE A 63 -0.57 13.06 11.94
C ILE A 63 -0.74 13.42 13.43
N ASN A 64 -0.16 12.64 14.34
CA ASN A 64 -0.25 12.89 15.79
C ASN A 64 0.49 14.18 16.20
N TYR A 65 1.59 14.53 15.52
CA TYR A 65 2.35 15.74 15.82
C TYR A 65 1.63 17.01 15.35
N ASN A 66 0.91 16.95 14.23
CA ASN A 66 0.12 18.07 13.72
C ASN A 66 -1.06 18.41 14.66
N GLU A 67 -1.77 17.38 15.15
CA GLU A 67 -2.85 17.55 16.12
C GLU A 67 -2.36 18.11 17.46
N SER A 68 -1.20 17.64 17.95
CA SER A 68 -0.57 18.18 19.16
C SER A 68 -0.10 19.62 19.01
N SER A 69 0.37 20.01 17.83
CA SER A 69 0.86 21.37 17.57
C SER A 69 -0.30 22.39 17.50
N GLN A 70 -1.42 22.01 16.86
CA GLN A 70 -2.66 22.79 16.85
C GLN A 70 -3.20 22.98 18.28
N LYS A 71 -3.26 21.91 19.07
CA LYS A 71 -3.75 21.96 20.45
C LYS A 71 -2.90 22.86 21.34
N LYS A 72 -1.57 22.84 21.18
CA LYS A 72 -0.65 23.72 21.93
C LYS A 72 -0.81 25.20 21.58
N ALA A 73 -1.05 25.52 20.30
CA ALA A 73 -1.28 26.91 19.87
C ALA A 73 -2.59 27.47 20.47
N ILE A 74 -3.67 26.69 20.39
CA ILE A 74 -4.97 27.05 20.96
C ILE A 74 -4.89 27.22 22.49
N GLU A 75 -4.19 26.31 23.19
CA GLU A 75 -4.03 26.38 24.64
C GLU A 75 -3.20 27.61 25.09
N GLN A 76 -2.27 28.10 24.26
CA GLN A 76 -1.48 29.28 24.57
C GLN A 76 -2.27 30.57 24.37
N GLU A 77 -3.07 30.65 23.30
CA GLU A 77 -3.95 31.80 23.02
C GLU A 77 -5.08 31.92 24.04
N GLU A 78 -5.65 30.79 24.48
CA GLU A 78 -6.66 30.74 25.54
C GLU A 78 -6.10 31.23 26.89
N LYS A 79 -4.85 30.85 27.23
CA LYS A 79 -4.20 31.31 28.47
C LYS A 79 -3.90 32.80 28.47
N THR A 80 -3.45 33.36 27.35
CA THR A 80 -3.21 34.81 27.24
C THR A 80 -4.51 35.59 27.31
N ALA A 81 -5.56 35.14 26.61
CA ALA A 81 -6.87 35.77 26.66
C ALA A 81 -7.48 35.70 28.06
N ALA A 82 -7.35 34.57 28.76
CA ALA A 82 -7.82 34.42 30.13
C ALA A 82 -7.10 35.37 31.09
N LEU A 83 -5.78 35.53 30.95
CA LEU A 83 -4.99 36.45 31.78
C LEU A 83 -5.36 37.92 31.53
N GLU A 84 -5.56 38.31 30.27
CA GLU A 84 -5.97 39.68 29.92
C GLU A 84 -7.35 40.00 30.50
N ASN A 85 -8.31 39.08 30.38
CA ASN A 85 -9.65 39.26 30.93
C ASN A 85 -9.64 39.40 32.46
N ASP A 86 -8.84 38.58 33.16
CA ASP A 86 -8.68 38.66 34.62
C ASP A 86 -8.09 40.02 35.05
N TYR A 87 -7.15 40.56 34.28
CA TYR A 87 -6.58 41.88 34.51
C TYR A 87 -7.62 43.01 34.34
N TYR A 88 -8.45 42.96 33.28
CA TYR A 88 -9.52 43.95 33.08
C TYR A 88 -10.58 43.89 34.17
N GLN A 89 -10.95 42.69 34.62
CA GLN A 89 -11.91 42.52 35.70
C GLN A 89 -11.39 43.12 37.02
N PHE A 90 -10.11 42.92 37.33
CA PHE A 90 -9.50 43.50 38.53
C PHE A 90 -9.58 45.03 38.56
N ILE A 91 -9.24 45.70 37.45
CA ILE A 91 -9.27 47.18 37.40
C ILE A 91 -10.70 47.72 37.44
N GLU A 92 -11.68 47.01 36.87
CA GLU A 92 -13.10 47.37 36.96
C GLU A 92 -13.58 47.30 38.42
N ASP A 93 -13.26 46.21 39.12
CA ASP A 93 -13.61 46.03 40.53
C ASP A 93 -12.97 47.13 41.41
N GLU A 94 -11.71 47.50 41.15
CA GLU A 94 -11.04 48.58 41.88
C GLU A 94 -11.69 49.95 41.61
N ALA A 95 -12.00 50.26 40.34
CA ALA A 95 -12.65 51.52 39.97
C ALA A 95 -14.04 51.66 40.59
N THR A 96 -14.84 50.59 40.62
CA THR A 96 -16.18 50.61 41.24
C THR A 96 -16.10 50.77 42.76
N LEU A 97 -15.10 50.16 43.41
CA LEU A 97 -14.87 50.31 44.84
C LEU A 97 -14.48 51.75 45.22
N LEU A 98 -13.63 52.39 44.40
CA LEU A 98 -13.26 53.79 44.60
C LEU A 98 -14.48 54.72 44.45
N ALA A 99 -15.26 54.54 43.39
CA ALA A 99 -16.49 55.31 43.17
C ALA A 99 -17.50 55.11 44.32
N TYR A 100 -17.63 53.87 44.82
CA TYR A 100 -18.41 53.58 46.00
C TYR A 100 -17.87 54.36 47.20
N LYS A 101 -16.58 54.23 47.52
CA LYS A 101 -15.98 54.90 48.68
C LYS A 101 -16.21 56.42 48.66
N ASP A 102 -15.96 57.07 47.53
CA ASP A 102 -16.18 58.53 47.40
C ASP A 102 -17.64 58.91 47.67
N SER A 103 -18.61 58.11 47.19
CA SER A 103 -20.04 58.38 47.43
C SER A 103 -20.50 58.29 48.89
N PHE A 104 -19.78 57.59 49.77
CA PHE A 104 -20.12 57.44 51.19
C PHE A 104 -19.37 58.41 52.11
N TYR A 105 -18.33 59.09 51.61
CA TYR A 105 -17.47 59.98 52.41
C TYR A 105 -17.45 61.45 51.92
N GLU A 106 -18.26 61.81 50.92
CA GLU A 106 -18.75 63.19 50.71
C GLU A 106 -19.92 63.53 51.66
#